data_AF-A0A0Q5LD17-F1
#
_entry.id   AF-A0A0Q5LD17-F1
#
_cell.length_a   1.000
_cell.length_b   1.000
_cell.length_c   1.000
_cell.angle_alpha   90.00
_cell.angle_beta   90.00
_cell.angle_gamma   90.00
#
_symmetry.space_group_name_H-M   'P 1'
#
loop_
_entity.id
_entity.type
_entity.pdbx_description
1 polymer ?
#
loop_
_entity_poly.entity_id
_entity_poly.type
_entity_poly.pdbx_seq_one_letter_code
_entity_poly.pdbx_strand_id
1 'polypeptide(L)'
;MTGIRGDRSRGARLLLVVATTMVLAGCATATTGSPGASPSASPSPTPTAACPQIEGVELPPDCAPYDPDHAMAQNERYRDRVDLSEEGRAAAEEPAAAVRTGLETLRASGDLSVHAVEQVFAAAGLTGVQTLGDERAVAFGAAAPEGGCIFGEVSADTLTVEIGGVIMDGGCLPAVGH
;
A
#
# COMPACT_ATOMS: atom_id res chain seq x y z
N MET A 1 -28.99 8.72 -59.36
CA MET A 1 -29.12 8.99 -57.91
C MET A 1 -27.75 9.38 -57.39
N THR A 2 -27.67 10.63 -56.96
CA THR A 2 -26.51 11.33 -56.40
C THR A 2 -26.31 10.95 -54.93
N GLY A 3 -25.07 10.90 -54.44
CA GLY A 3 -24.78 10.69 -53.00
C GLY A 3 -23.32 10.32 -52.73
N ILE A 4 -22.38 11.26 -52.83
CA ILE A 4 -21.79 12.05 -51.72
C ILE A 4 -20.54 11.40 -51.11
N ARG A 5 -19.41 12.02 -51.46
CA ARG A 5 -18.07 11.91 -50.86
C ARG A 5 -18.09 12.61 -49.49
N GLY A 6 -17.42 12.05 -48.48
CA GLY A 6 -17.30 12.66 -47.16
C GLY A 6 -16.02 12.24 -46.45
N ASP A 7 -14.91 12.84 -46.87
CA ASP A 7 -13.61 12.76 -46.20
C ASP A 7 -13.69 13.51 -44.85
N ARG A 8 -13.55 12.79 -43.73
CA ARG A 8 -13.67 13.34 -42.38
C ARG A 8 -12.63 12.74 -41.43
N SER A 9 -11.36 12.76 -41.83
CA SER A 9 -10.28 12.15 -41.03
C SER A 9 -9.12 13.10 -40.66
N ARG A 10 -9.19 14.39 -41.01
CA ARG A 10 -8.07 15.34 -40.78
C ARG A 10 -8.24 16.33 -39.62
N GLY A 11 -9.43 16.41 -39.01
CA GLY A 11 -9.73 17.46 -38.01
C GLY A 11 -9.35 17.15 -36.55
N ALA A 12 -9.26 15.88 -36.15
CA ALA A 12 -9.16 15.52 -34.73
C ALA A 12 -7.72 15.58 -34.17
N ARG A 13 -6.69 15.54 -35.01
CA ARG A 13 -5.28 15.51 -34.55
C ARG A 13 -4.70 16.89 -34.21
N LEU A 14 -5.35 17.99 -34.60
CA LEU A 14 -4.81 19.34 -34.37
C LEU A 14 -5.23 19.98 -33.04
N LEU A 15 -6.29 19.46 -32.39
CA LEU A 15 -6.81 20.02 -31.14
C LEU A 15 -6.11 19.50 -29.88
N LEU A 16 -5.35 18.40 -29.97
CA LEU A 16 -4.68 17.80 -28.80
C LEU A 16 -3.34 18.49 -28.44
N VAL A 17 -2.79 19.35 -29.30
CA VAL A 17 -1.48 19.98 -29.08
C VAL A 17 -1.59 21.33 -28.34
N VAL A 18 -2.76 21.98 -28.35
CA VAL A 18 -2.94 23.31 -27.75
C VAL A 18 -3.32 23.26 -26.26
N ALA A 19 -3.83 22.14 -25.76
CA ALA A 19 -4.30 22.04 -24.37
C ALA A 19 -3.18 21.78 -23.34
N THR A 20 -1.98 21.38 -23.77
CA THR A 20 -0.90 20.93 -22.86
C THR A 20 0.03 22.05 -22.39
N THR A 21 -0.09 23.29 -22.88
CA THR A 21 0.84 24.39 -22.54
C THR A 21 0.32 25.33 -21.46
N MET A 22 -0.89 25.15 -20.93
CA MET A 22 -1.55 26.14 -20.06
C MET A 22 -1.55 25.87 -18.54
N VAL A 23 -0.76 24.91 -18.03
CA VAL A 23 -0.80 24.54 -16.58
C VAL A 23 0.51 24.80 -15.82
N LEU A 24 1.51 25.46 -16.42
CA LEU A 24 2.79 25.77 -15.73
C LEU A 24 2.93 27.24 -15.28
N ALA A 25 1.86 28.04 -15.29
CA ALA A 25 1.86 29.40 -14.74
C ALA A 25 1.47 29.41 -13.26
N GLY A 26 2.31 28.82 -12.41
CA GLY A 26 2.12 28.80 -10.95
C GLY A 26 3.42 29.16 -10.23
N CYS A 27 3.46 30.37 -9.65
CA CYS A 27 4.43 30.88 -8.68
C CYS A 27 5.85 31.24 -9.20
N ALA A 28 5.95 32.23 -10.08
CA ALA A 28 7.17 33.02 -10.23
C ALA A 28 6.85 34.52 -10.23
N THR A 29 6.46 35.06 -9.08
CA THR A 29 6.54 36.50 -8.81
C THR A 29 8.00 36.86 -8.57
N ALA A 30 8.76 37.01 -9.65
CA ALA A 30 10.07 37.64 -9.62
C ALA A 30 9.88 39.15 -9.47
N THR A 31 9.93 39.64 -8.23
CA THR A 31 10.10 41.07 -7.95
C THR A 31 11.44 41.52 -8.54
N THR A 32 11.40 42.44 -9.51
CA THR A 32 12.59 43.14 -10.01
C THR A 32 13.13 44.04 -8.91
N GLY A 33 13.97 43.48 -8.04
CA GLY A 33 14.76 44.21 -7.06
C GLY A 33 15.91 44.96 -7.72
N SER A 34 16.18 46.17 -7.22
CA SER A 34 17.28 47.05 -7.65
C SER A 34 18.64 46.33 -7.67
N PRO A 35 19.53 46.61 -8.64
CA PRO A 35 20.89 46.08 -8.67
C PRO A 35 21.70 46.77 -7.57
N GLY A 36 21.84 46.11 -6.41
CA GLY A 36 22.61 46.64 -5.28
C GLY A 36 22.53 45.84 -3.99
N ALA A 37 21.60 44.88 -3.85
CA ALA A 37 21.58 44.01 -2.69
C ALA A 37 22.49 42.81 -2.91
N SER A 38 23.63 42.77 -2.20
CA SER A 38 24.35 41.51 -1.96
C SER A 38 23.34 40.46 -1.46
N PRO A 39 23.39 39.20 -1.91
CA PRO A 39 22.56 38.16 -1.32
C PRO A 39 22.92 38.08 0.15
N SER A 40 22.03 38.56 1.01
CA SER A 40 22.14 38.33 2.45
C SER A 40 22.17 36.83 2.63
N ALA A 41 23.27 36.28 3.15
CA ALA A 41 23.39 34.86 3.37
C ALA A 41 22.20 34.42 4.23
N SER A 42 21.32 33.56 3.69
CA SER A 42 20.29 32.93 4.50
C SER A 42 20.99 32.19 5.64
N PRO A 43 20.58 32.40 6.90
CA PRO A 43 21.13 31.63 8.00
C PRO A 43 20.95 30.14 7.69
N SER A 44 22.04 29.38 7.75
CA SER A 44 21.96 27.92 7.65
C SER A 44 21.27 27.40 8.92
N PRO A 45 20.28 26.49 8.82
CA PRO A 45 19.67 25.92 10.01
C PRO A 45 20.73 25.19 10.85
N THR A 46 20.86 25.59 12.11
CA THR A 46 21.63 24.86 13.12
C THR A 46 20.97 23.49 13.34
N PRO A 47 21.72 22.37 13.47
CA PRO A 47 21.11 21.08 13.73
C PRO A 47 20.30 21.11 15.03
N THR A 48 18.99 20.94 14.93
CA THR A 48 18.10 20.83 16.07
C THR A 48 18.27 19.45 16.69
N ALA A 49 18.55 19.39 18.00
CA ALA A 49 18.50 18.12 18.72
C ALA A 49 17.03 17.68 18.87
N ALA A 50 16.75 16.38 18.80
CA ALA A 50 15.42 15.83 19.10
C ALA A 50 15.38 15.35 20.56
N CYS A 51 14.44 15.86 21.36
CA CYS A 51 14.29 15.48 22.77
C CYS A 51 12.94 14.79 23.01
N PRO A 52 12.94 13.62 23.68
CA PRO A 52 11.69 12.97 24.04
C PRO A 52 10.93 13.87 25.02
N GLN A 53 9.65 14.08 24.75
CA GLN A 53 8.75 14.75 25.68
C GLN A 53 8.54 13.85 26.89
N ILE A 54 8.89 14.35 28.07
CA ILE A 54 8.66 13.69 29.36
C ILE A 54 7.71 14.58 30.14
N GLU A 55 6.63 14.01 30.67
CA GLU A 55 5.65 14.77 31.45
C GLU A 55 6.32 15.48 32.63
N GLY A 56 6.07 16.78 32.77
CA GLY A 56 6.63 17.61 33.83
C GLY A 56 8.09 18.05 33.65
N VAL A 57 8.74 17.71 32.53
CA VAL A 57 10.11 18.15 32.22
C VAL A 57 10.06 19.25 31.17
N GLU A 58 10.64 20.40 31.50
CA GLU A 58 10.82 21.49 30.53
C GLU A 58 12.03 21.21 29.64
N LEU A 59 11.80 21.22 28.32
CA LEU A 59 12.84 20.93 27.35
C LEU A 59 13.74 22.15 27.10
N PRO A 60 15.03 21.95 26.81
CA PRO A 60 15.90 23.03 26.37
C PRO A 60 15.35 23.73 25.12
N PRO A 61 15.52 25.06 24.99
CA PRO A 61 14.94 25.85 23.90
C PRO A 61 15.47 25.46 22.51
N ASP A 62 16.67 24.87 22.45
CA ASP A 62 17.31 24.42 21.20
C ASP A 62 16.93 22.97 20.82
N CYS A 63 15.95 22.37 21.52
CA CYS A 63 15.52 21.00 21.28
C CYS A 63 14.11 20.91 20.69
N ALA A 64 13.96 20.14 19.61
CA ALA A 64 12.68 19.79 19.03
C ALA A 64 12.00 18.71 19.90
N PRO A 65 10.81 18.97 20.45
CA PRO A 65 10.05 17.95 21.16
C PRO A 65 9.61 16.84 20.20
N TYR A 66 9.67 15.58 20.66
CA TYR A 66 8.95 14.47 20.03
C TYR A 66 8.33 13.55 21.08
N ASP A 67 7.18 12.99 20.77
CA ASP A 67 6.56 11.93 21.56
C ASP A 67 7.04 10.57 21.00
N PRO A 68 7.90 9.83 21.73
CA PRO A 68 8.43 8.56 21.25
C PRO A 68 7.33 7.52 21.05
N ASP A 69 6.34 7.46 21.93
CA ASP A 69 5.31 6.43 21.92
C ASP A 69 4.33 6.69 20.77
N HIS A 70 3.93 7.94 20.57
CA HIS A 70 3.13 8.31 19.39
C HIS A 70 3.91 8.05 18.10
N ALA A 71 5.20 8.38 18.04
CA ALA A 71 6.01 8.14 16.83
C ALA A 71 6.15 6.64 16.51
N MET A 72 6.39 5.80 17.52
CA MET A 72 6.42 4.35 17.35
C MET A 72 5.05 3.80 16.95
N ALA A 73 3.97 4.28 17.58
CA ALA A 73 2.62 3.87 17.22
C ALA A 73 2.30 4.21 15.76
N GLN A 74 2.62 5.41 15.28
CA GLN A 74 2.41 5.77 13.87
C GLN A 74 3.24 4.91 12.92
N ASN A 75 4.48 4.58 13.29
CA ASN A 75 5.31 3.69 12.49
C ASN A 75 4.66 2.31 12.38
N GLU A 76 4.14 1.75 13.47
CA GLU A 76 3.53 0.42 13.48
C GLU A 76 2.27 0.28 12.62
N ARG A 77 1.60 1.39 12.26
CA ARG A 77 0.39 1.39 11.44
C ARG A 77 0.59 0.91 10.01
N TYR A 78 1.83 0.70 9.54
CA TYR A 78 2.10 0.09 8.23
C TYR A 78 1.40 -1.27 8.06
N ARG A 79 1.19 -1.99 9.17
CA ARG A 79 0.52 -3.30 9.20
C ARG A 79 -1.01 -3.22 9.38
N ASP A 80 -1.55 -2.02 9.62
CA ASP A 80 -3.01 -1.83 9.73
C ASP A 80 -3.67 -2.12 8.38
N ARG A 81 -4.86 -2.70 8.41
CA ARG A 81 -5.65 -2.96 7.20
C ARG A 81 -6.53 -1.77 6.86
N VAL A 82 -6.63 -1.47 5.57
CA VAL A 82 -7.68 -0.59 5.06
C VAL A 82 -9.03 -1.30 5.12
N ASP A 83 -10.11 -0.53 5.16
CA ASP A 83 -11.45 -1.09 5.06
C ASP A 83 -11.67 -1.76 3.71
N LEU A 84 -12.33 -2.92 3.73
CA LEU A 84 -12.76 -3.64 2.53
C LEU A 84 -14.21 -3.27 2.21
N SER A 85 -14.50 -3.01 0.94
CA SER A 85 -15.87 -2.82 0.48
C SER A 85 -16.70 -4.10 0.61
N GLU A 86 -18.02 -3.97 0.72
CA GLU A 86 -18.89 -5.14 0.81
C GLU A 86 -18.85 -5.98 -0.47
N GLU A 87 -18.69 -5.36 -1.64
CA GLU A 87 -18.50 -6.07 -2.91
C GLU A 87 -17.21 -6.89 -2.92
N GLY A 88 -16.11 -6.30 -2.45
CA GLY A 88 -14.82 -6.99 -2.34
C GLY A 88 -14.88 -8.15 -1.34
N ARG A 89 -15.59 -7.95 -0.21
CA ARG A 89 -15.83 -9.02 0.76
C ARG A 89 -16.63 -10.15 0.14
N ALA A 90 -17.77 -9.87 -0.49
CA ALA A 90 -18.62 -10.88 -1.10
C ALA A 90 -17.89 -11.68 -2.19
N ALA A 91 -17.11 -11.01 -3.04
CA ALA A 91 -16.31 -11.67 -4.08
C ALA A 91 -15.21 -12.60 -3.53
N ALA A 92 -14.77 -12.39 -2.28
CA ALA A 92 -13.75 -13.19 -1.63
C ALA A 92 -14.31 -14.40 -0.87
N GLU A 93 -15.62 -14.48 -0.61
CA GLU A 93 -16.22 -15.52 0.23
C GLU A 93 -16.02 -16.94 -0.34
N GLU A 94 -16.35 -17.15 -1.60
CA GLU A 94 -16.22 -18.47 -2.24
C GLU A 94 -14.76 -18.92 -2.35
N PRO A 95 -13.80 -18.11 -2.85
CA PRO A 95 -12.39 -18.49 -2.84
C PRO A 95 -11.84 -18.74 -1.44
N ALA A 96 -12.23 -17.94 -0.43
CA ALA A 96 -11.80 -18.14 0.95
C ALA A 96 -12.32 -19.46 1.54
N ALA A 97 -13.56 -19.85 1.24
CA ALA A 97 -14.11 -21.14 1.65
C ALA A 97 -13.38 -22.33 0.99
N ALA A 98 -13.04 -22.20 -0.30
CA ALA A 98 -12.24 -23.19 -1.01
C ALA A 98 -10.83 -23.34 -0.40
N VAL A 99 -10.15 -22.21 -0.14
CA VAL A 99 -8.85 -22.17 0.54
C VAL A 99 -8.94 -22.85 1.90
N ARG A 100 -9.92 -22.49 2.73
CA ARG A 100 -10.11 -23.09 4.06
C ARG A 100 -10.21 -24.61 3.98
N THR A 101 -11.06 -25.11 3.09
CA THR A 101 -11.25 -26.56 2.89
C THR A 101 -9.95 -27.26 2.46
N GLY A 102 -9.19 -26.66 1.54
CA GLY A 102 -7.91 -27.21 1.09
C GLY A 102 -6.86 -27.23 2.20
N LEU A 103 -6.76 -26.16 2.99
CA LEU A 103 -5.82 -26.06 4.09
C LEU A 103 -6.18 -27.00 5.26
N GLU A 104 -7.48 -27.19 5.55
CA GLU A 104 -7.94 -28.20 6.52
C GLU A 104 -7.52 -29.60 6.10
N THR A 105 -7.59 -29.92 4.81
CA THR A 105 -7.18 -31.21 4.27
C THR A 105 -5.67 -31.44 4.45
N LEU A 106 -4.84 -30.45 4.10
CA LEU A 106 -3.38 -30.51 4.31
C LEU A 106 -3.02 -30.68 5.78
N ARG A 107 -3.69 -29.92 6.65
CA ARG A 107 -3.50 -30.01 8.10
C ARG A 107 -3.84 -31.41 8.60
N ALA A 108 -4.96 -31.98 8.16
CA ALA A 108 -5.41 -33.30 8.59
C ALA A 108 -4.52 -34.44 8.09
N SER A 109 -3.88 -34.29 6.92
CA SER A 109 -2.94 -35.29 6.39
C SER A 109 -1.54 -35.18 6.98
N GLY A 110 -1.17 -34.00 7.52
CA GLY A 110 0.17 -33.72 8.02
C GLY A 110 1.17 -33.34 6.92
N ASP A 111 0.70 -33.11 5.68
CA ASP A 111 1.54 -32.77 4.52
C ASP A 111 1.75 -31.26 4.37
N LEU A 112 1.80 -30.54 5.49
CA LEU A 112 1.92 -29.09 5.47
C LEU A 112 3.30 -28.67 4.98
N SER A 113 3.32 -27.85 3.93
CA SER A 113 4.52 -27.18 3.42
C SER A 113 4.12 -25.90 2.72
N VAL A 114 5.06 -24.97 2.56
CA VAL A 114 4.86 -23.72 1.80
C VAL A 114 4.31 -24.01 0.40
N HIS A 115 4.92 -24.97 -0.30
CA HIS A 115 4.49 -25.34 -1.64
C HIS A 115 3.07 -25.93 -1.67
N ALA A 116 2.70 -26.75 -0.69
CA ALA A 116 1.35 -27.29 -0.61
C ALA A 116 0.29 -26.19 -0.39
N VAL A 117 0.59 -25.20 0.45
CA VAL A 117 -0.26 -24.01 0.64
C VAL A 117 -0.42 -23.24 -0.66
N GLU A 118 0.66 -23.01 -1.40
CA GLU A 118 0.61 -22.34 -2.71
C GLU A 118 -0.30 -23.07 -3.70
N GLN A 119 -0.24 -24.41 -3.73
CA GLN A 119 -1.10 -25.22 -4.59
C GLN A 119 -2.58 -25.14 -4.21
N VAL A 120 -2.90 -25.05 -2.92
CA VAL A 120 -4.29 -24.83 -2.46
C VAL A 120 -4.84 -23.50 -2.97
N PHE A 121 -4.04 -22.43 -2.90
CA PHE A 121 -4.44 -21.12 -3.41
C PHE A 121 -4.63 -21.13 -4.93
N ALA A 122 -3.70 -21.76 -5.66
CA ALA A 122 -3.81 -21.91 -7.10
C ALA A 122 -5.07 -22.69 -7.51
N ALA A 123 -5.41 -23.75 -6.78
CA ALA A 123 -6.63 -24.53 -7.01
C ALA A 123 -7.92 -23.73 -6.74
N ALA A 124 -7.86 -22.75 -5.84
CA ALA A 124 -8.95 -21.79 -5.59
C ALA A 124 -9.00 -20.65 -6.62
N GLY A 125 -8.16 -20.67 -7.66
CA GLY A 125 -8.11 -19.64 -8.70
C GLY A 125 -7.40 -18.35 -8.26
N LEU A 126 -6.72 -18.37 -7.11
CA LEU A 126 -5.96 -17.23 -6.61
C LEU A 126 -4.52 -17.31 -7.13
N THR A 127 -3.95 -16.15 -7.45
CA THR A 127 -2.58 -16.05 -7.97
C THR A 127 -1.76 -15.08 -7.12
N GLY A 128 -0.43 -15.21 -7.18
CA GLY A 128 0.47 -14.31 -6.44
C GLY A 128 0.32 -14.41 -4.92
N VAL A 129 0.01 -15.61 -4.40
CA VAL A 129 -0.01 -15.84 -2.96
C VAL A 129 1.37 -15.58 -2.38
N GLN A 130 1.40 -14.85 -1.27
CA GLN A 130 2.57 -14.63 -0.44
C GLN A 130 2.54 -15.66 0.69
N THR A 131 3.67 -16.27 0.97
CA THR A 131 3.82 -17.28 2.03
C THR A 131 5.04 -16.96 2.89
N LEU A 132 4.93 -17.18 4.19
CA LEU A 132 5.99 -17.00 5.17
C LEU A 132 5.98 -18.17 6.16
N GLY A 133 7.16 -18.66 6.54
CA GLY A 133 7.30 -19.75 7.51
C GLY A 133 7.81 -21.05 6.89
N ASP A 134 7.44 -22.18 7.51
CA ASP A 134 7.92 -23.52 7.18
C ASP A 134 6.85 -24.60 7.43
N GLU A 135 7.22 -25.88 7.38
CA GLU A 135 6.35 -27.02 7.63
C GLU A 135 5.63 -27.02 9.00
N ARG A 136 6.08 -26.23 9.97
CA ARG A 136 5.41 -26.10 11.29
C ARG A 136 4.24 -25.14 11.24
N ALA A 137 4.41 -24.02 10.54
CA ALA A 137 3.41 -22.98 10.39
C ALA A 137 3.70 -22.16 9.13
N VAL A 138 2.67 -21.97 8.31
CA VAL A 138 2.73 -21.14 7.10
C VAL A 138 1.70 -20.03 7.22
N ALA A 139 2.17 -18.79 7.35
CA ALA A 139 1.37 -17.60 7.16
C ALA A 139 1.21 -17.33 5.66
N PHE A 140 0.03 -16.88 5.24
CA PHE A 140 -0.29 -16.67 3.84
C PHE A 140 -1.15 -15.43 3.60
N GLY A 141 -1.07 -14.88 2.39
CA GLY A 141 -1.93 -13.80 1.93
C GLY A 141 -1.98 -13.72 0.41
N ALA A 142 -3.17 -13.64 -0.16
CA ALA A 142 -3.37 -13.47 -1.60
C ALA A 142 -4.42 -12.38 -1.88
N ALA A 143 -4.25 -11.66 -2.99
CA ALA A 143 -5.24 -10.68 -3.44
C ALA A 143 -6.54 -11.38 -3.84
N ALA A 144 -7.68 -10.83 -3.41
CA ALA A 144 -8.99 -11.33 -3.78
C ALA A 144 -9.48 -10.73 -5.13
N PRO A 145 -10.40 -11.40 -5.84
CA PRO A 145 -10.77 -11.06 -7.22
C PRO A 145 -11.24 -9.62 -7.45
N GLU A 146 -12.05 -9.07 -6.52
CA GLU A 146 -12.57 -7.69 -6.60
C GLU A 146 -11.94 -6.74 -5.57
N GLY A 147 -10.74 -7.08 -5.10
CA GLY A 147 -9.97 -6.28 -4.14
C GLY A 147 -10.00 -6.84 -2.72
N GLY A 148 -9.06 -6.35 -1.91
CA GLY A 148 -8.78 -6.93 -0.59
C GLY A 148 -7.90 -8.17 -0.67
N CYS A 149 -7.88 -8.92 0.43
CA CYS A 149 -6.98 -10.03 0.69
C CYS A 149 -7.71 -11.18 1.38
N ILE A 150 -7.32 -12.40 1.00
CA ILE A 150 -7.57 -13.62 1.77
C ILE A 150 -6.25 -13.96 2.46
N PHE A 151 -6.24 -14.02 3.79
CA PHE A 151 -5.02 -14.16 4.58
C PHE A 151 -5.25 -14.98 5.85
N GLY A 152 -4.16 -15.41 6.47
CA GLY A 152 -4.19 -16.16 7.72
C GLY A 152 -2.95 -16.99 7.93
N GLU A 153 -3.09 -18.04 8.75
CA GLU A 153 -2.02 -18.99 9.05
C GLU A 153 -2.58 -20.40 9.14
N VAL A 154 -1.79 -21.38 8.71
CA VAL A 154 -2.05 -22.79 8.93
C VAL A 154 -0.88 -23.44 9.65
N SER A 155 -1.18 -24.24 10.67
CA SER A 155 -0.26 -25.11 11.42
C SER A 155 -0.96 -26.41 11.79
N ALA A 156 -0.27 -27.32 12.47
CA ALA A 156 -0.87 -28.56 12.97
C ALA A 156 -2.05 -28.29 13.95
N ASP A 157 -1.98 -27.20 14.72
CA ASP A 157 -2.94 -26.90 15.78
C ASP A 157 -3.97 -25.83 15.38
N THR A 158 -3.60 -24.94 14.45
CA THR A 158 -4.38 -23.75 14.13
C THR A 158 -4.61 -23.62 12.63
N LEU A 159 -5.80 -23.17 12.27
CA LEU A 159 -6.10 -22.65 10.94
C LEU A 159 -6.93 -21.39 11.07
N THR A 160 -6.45 -20.28 10.51
CA THR A 160 -7.20 -19.05 10.35
C THR A 160 -7.28 -18.72 8.86
N VAL A 161 -8.48 -18.33 8.39
CA VAL A 161 -8.68 -17.82 7.03
C VAL A 161 -9.65 -16.66 7.13
N GLU A 162 -9.14 -15.47 6.87
CA GLU A 162 -9.83 -14.20 7.02
C GLU A 162 -9.87 -13.44 5.68
N ILE A 163 -10.88 -12.57 5.57
CA ILE A 163 -11.09 -11.67 4.44
C ILE A 163 -10.99 -10.24 4.96
N GLY A 164 -10.14 -9.42 4.36
CA GLY A 164 -9.97 -8.02 4.77
C GLY A 164 -9.30 -7.18 3.70
N GLY A 165 -9.16 -5.87 3.94
CA GLY A 165 -8.45 -5.00 3.01
C GLY A 165 -6.95 -5.31 2.98
N VAL A 166 -6.25 -4.69 2.03
CA VAL A 166 -4.77 -4.67 2.01
C VAL A 166 -4.24 -3.99 3.27
N ILE A 167 -3.01 -4.30 3.68
CA ILE A 167 -2.34 -3.50 4.71
C ILE A 167 -1.96 -2.13 4.14
N MET A 168 -1.66 -1.15 5.00
CA MET A 168 -1.26 0.19 4.58
C MET A 168 0.02 0.21 3.73
N ASP A 169 0.86 -0.82 3.82
CA ASP A 169 2.02 -1.05 2.95
C ASP A 169 1.65 -1.61 1.55
N GLY A 170 0.35 -1.84 1.29
CA GLY A 170 -0.19 -2.27 0.00
C GLY A 170 -0.23 -3.78 -0.24
N GLY A 171 0.36 -4.58 0.66
CA GLY A 171 0.39 -6.05 0.57
C GLY A 171 -0.79 -6.76 1.24
N CYS A 172 -0.79 -8.10 1.19
CA CYS A 172 -1.69 -8.94 1.99
C CYS A 172 -1.05 -9.48 3.28
N LEU A 173 0.28 -9.48 3.32
CA LEU A 173 1.10 -9.78 4.50
C LEU A 173 2.05 -8.61 4.77
N PRO A 174 2.43 -8.37 6.04
CA PRO A 174 3.50 -7.43 6.38
C PRO A 174 4.82 -7.83 5.72
N ALA A 175 5.55 -6.85 5.19
CA ALA A 175 6.91 -7.10 4.73
C ALA A 175 7.78 -7.63 5.88
N VAL A 176 8.55 -8.68 5.60
CA VAL A 176 9.61 -9.13 6.50
C VAL A 176 10.84 -8.26 6.26
N GLY A 177 11.37 -7.63 7.31
CA GLY A 177 12.61 -6.87 7.20
C GLY A 177 13.74 -7.78 6.70
N HIS A 178 14.49 -7.32 5.70
CA HIS A 178 15.65 -8.01 5.14
C HIS A 178 16.97 -7.46 5.72
#